data_AF-A0A2D9XG27-F1
#
_entry.id   AF-A0A2D9XG27-F1
#
_cell.length_a   1.000
_cell.length_b   1.000
_cell.length_c   1.000
_cell.angle_alpha   90.00
_cell.angle_beta   90.00
_cell.angle_gamma   90.00
#
_symmetry.space_group_name_H-M   'P 1'
#
loop_
_entity.id
_entity.type
_entity.pdbx_description
1 polymer ?
#
loop_
_entity_poly.entity_id
_entity_poly.type
_entity_poly.pdbx_seq_one_letter_code
_entity_poly.pdbx_strand_id
1 'polypeptide(L)'
;MKESAANDNVVFFLVSAFRDPQYQHDLIARKIEKGILLQEILRVNAAPGFSEHHTGRAIDIGTQDCEVLEEVFEKTAAFKWLQENAENFGFSMSYPRDNTAGFAYEPWHWCFKSTE
;
A
#
# COMPACT_ATOMS: atom_id res chain seq x y z
N MET A 1 15.59 -5.12 -2.26
CA MET A 1 14.45 -4.89 -3.17
C MET A 1 14.73 -3.80 -4.20
N LYS A 2 14.82 -2.51 -3.82
CA LYS A 2 15.02 -1.39 -4.76
C LYS A 2 16.24 -1.54 -5.69
N GLU A 3 17.39 -1.94 -5.15
CA GLU A 3 18.60 -2.17 -5.95
C GLU A 3 18.43 -3.31 -6.96
N SER A 4 17.76 -4.40 -6.55
CA SER A 4 17.48 -5.53 -7.44
C SER A 4 16.59 -5.11 -8.61
N ALA A 5 15.53 -4.33 -8.33
CA ALA A 5 14.67 -3.79 -9.38
C ALA A 5 15.44 -2.89 -10.35
N ALA A 6 16.32 -2.04 -9.82
CA ALA A 6 17.14 -1.17 -10.65
C ALA A 6 18.08 -1.96 -11.59
N ASN A 7 18.61 -3.10 -11.15
CA ASN A 7 19.41 -3.99 -12.00
C ASN A 7 18.59 -4.58 -13.16
N ASP A 8 17.27 -4.73 -12.96
CA ASP A 8 16.32 -5.18 -13.99
C ASP A 8 15.74 -4.01 -14.80
N ASN A 9 16.30 -2.81 -14.68
CA ASN A 9 15.83 -1.56 -15.30
C ASN A 9 14.40 -1.16 -14.88
N VAL A 10 13.98 -1.55 -13.67
CA VAL A 10 12.70 -1.18 -13.08
C VAL A 10 12.93 -0.18 -11.96
N VAL A 11 12.29 0.99 -12.05
CA VAL A 11 12.39 2.06 -11.05
C VAL A 11 11.03 2.28 -10.38
N PHE A 12 11.06 2.29 -9.05
CA PHE A 12 9.94 2.69 -8.20
C PHE A 12 10.45 3.40 -6.95
N PHE A 13 9.55 4.07 -6.26
CA PHE A 13 9.85 4.85 -5.06
C PHE A 13 8.82 4.61 -3.95
N LEU A 14 9.24 4.91 -2.73
CA LEU A 14 8.40 4.82 -1.54
C LEU A 14 7.46 6.04 -1.48
N VAL A 15 6.16 5.80 -1.38
CA VAL A 15 5.12 6.83 -1.24
C VAL A 15 4.77 7.03 0.23
N SER A 16 4.55 5.93 0.96
CA SER A 16 4.14 5.93 2.37
C SER A 16 4.66 4.67 3.05
N ALA A 17 4.92 4.76 4.36
CA ALA A 17 5.48 3.68 5.16
C ALA A 17 4.87 3.71 6.57
N PHE A 18 5.66 3.85 7.64
CA PHE A 18 5.11 4.00 8.98
C PHE A 18 4.13 5.18 9.06
N ARG A 19 2.95 4.89 9.62
CA ARG A 19 1.91 5.89 9.86
C ARG A 19 1.49 5.80 11.31
N ASP A 20 1.59 6.90 12.03
CA ASP A 20 1.20 6.98 13.43
C ASP A 20 -0.34 6.79 13.60
N PRO A 21 -0.82 6.07 14.63
CA PRO A 21 -2.25 5.90 14.87
C PRO A 21 -3.01 7.21 15.08
N GLN A 22 -2.42 8.21 15.75
CA GLN A 22 -3.06 9.52 15.92
C GLN A 22 -3.16 10.25 14.58
N TYR A 23 -2.12 10.17 13.75
CA TYR A 23 -2.19 10.73 12.40
C TYR A 23 -3.32 10.08 11.56
N GLN A 24 -3.48 8.76 11.66
CA GLN A 24 -4.56 8.05 10.97
C GLN A 24 -5.95 8.47 11.49
N HIS A 25 -6.08 8.68 12.80
CA HIS A 25 -7.30 9.23 13.40
C HIS A 25 -7.64 10.59 12.80
N ASP A 26 -6.67 11.51 12.78
CA ASP A 26 -6.88 12.87 12.30
C ASP A 26 -7.19 12.90 10.80
N LEU A 27 -6.59 12.00 10.01
CA LEU A 27 -6.92 11.82 8.59
C LEU A 27 -8.39 11.44 8.39
N ILE A 28 -8.89 10.46 9.16
CA ILE A 28 -10.28 10.02 9.08
C ILE A 28 -11.22 11.11 9.55
N ALA A 29 -10.92 11.79 10.66
CA ALA A 29 -11.71 12.91 11.18
C ALA A 29 -11.90 14.01 10.12
N ARG A 30 -10.82 14.43 9.46
CA ARG A 30 -10.88 15.42 8.36
C ARG A 30 -11.75 14.99 7.18
N LYS A 31 -11.79 13.68 6.86
CA LYS A 31 -12.64 13.17 5.78
C LYS A 31 -14.12 13.17 6.17
N ILE A 32 -14.43 12.87 7.43
CA ILE A 32 -15.80 12.97 7.97
C ILE A 32 -16.26 14.42 7.97
N GLU A 33 -15.40 15.36 8.39
CA GLU A 33 -15.69 16.81 8.35
C GLU A 33 -15.99 17.31 6.93
N LYS A 34 -15.38 16.69 5.91
CA LYS A 34 -15.65 16.94 4.49
C LYS A 34 -16.94 16.28 3.98
N GLY A 35 -17.70 15.59 4.83
CA GLY A 35 -18.96 14.95 4.50
C GLY A 35 -18.83 13.58 3.84
N ILE A 36 -17.63 12.97 3.85
CA ILE A 36 -17.44 11.62 3.32
C ILE A 36 -17.97 10.62 4.35
N LEU A 37 -18.78 9.65 3.91
CA LEU A 37 -19.37 8.67 4.81
C LEU A 37 -18.28 7.77 5.42
N LEU A 38 -18.38 7.48 6.71
CA LEU A 38 -17.40 6.62 7.40
C LEU A 38 -17.19 5.28 6.69
N GLN A 39 -18.27 4.66 6.19
CA GLN A 39 -18.19 3.41 5.44
C GLN A 39 -17.37 3.51 4.14
N GLU A 40 -17.36 4.69 3.48
CA GLU A 40 -16.58 4.92 2.27
C GLU A 40 -15.11 5.16 2.62
N ILE A 41 -14.85 5.89 3.71
CA ILE A 41 -13.50 6.10 4.23
C ILE A 41 -12.87 4.75 4.59
N LEU A 42 -13.59 3.90 5.32
CA LEU A 42 -13.08 2.63 5.81
C LEU A 42 -12.83 1.58 4.71
N ARG A 43 -13.27 1.80 3.47
CA ARG A 43 -12.90 0.95 2.33
C ARG A 43 -11.44 1.14 1.89
N VAL A 44 -10.86 2.31 2.14
CA VAL A 44 -9.50 2.68 1.68
C VAL A 44 -8.61 3.21 2.81
N ASN A 45 -9.15 3.40 4.01
CA ASN A 45 -8.40 3.84 5.18
C ASN A 45 -8.81 3.00 6.38
N ALA A 46 -7.89 2.14 6.82
CA ALA A 46 -8.08 1.35 8.03
C ALA A 46 -8.36 2.26 9.24
N ALA A 47 -9.23 1.81 10.15
CA ALA A 47 -9.45 2.50 11.41
C ALA A 47 -8.11 2.63 12.21
N PRO A 48 -7.95 3.65 13.05
CA PRO A 48 -6.75 3.79 13.88
C PRO A 48 -6.54 2.56 14.75
N GLY A 49 -5.33 2.01 14.75
CA GLY A 49 -5.01 0.73 15.41
C GLY A 49 -5.16 -0.51 14.53
N PHE A 50 -5.75 -0.39 13.34
CA PHE A 50 -6.00 -1.52 12.42
C PHE A 50 -5.22 -1.44 11.10
N SER A 51 -4.39 -0.40 10.90
CA SER A 51 -3.57 -0.25 9.69
C SER A 51 -2.26 -1.04 9.80
N GLU A 52 -1.88 -1.77 8.74
CA GLU A 52 -0.56 -2.42 8.68
C GLU A 52 0.59 -1.40 8.74
N HIS A 53 0.38 -0.16 8.28
CA HIS A 53 1.36 0.93 8.40
C HIS A 53 1.73 1.25 9.85
N HIS A 54 0.86 0.96 10.82
CA HIS A 54 1.19 1.14 12.24
C HIS A 54 2.29 0.18 12.71
N THR A 55 2.46 -0.95 12.02
CA THR A 55 3.49 -1.93 12.38
C THR A 55 4.88 -1.54 11.88
N GLY A 56 4.98 -0.54 10.99
CA GLY A 56 6.22 -0.17 10.31
C GLY A 56 6.68 -1.19 9.25
N ARG A 57 5.87 -2.22 8.96
CA ARG A 57 6.17 -3.28 7.98
C ARG A 57 5.52 -3.09 6.63
N ALA A 58 4.52 -2.21 6.53
CA ALA A 58 3.83 -1.90 5.29
C ALA A 58 4.42 -0.69 4.58
N ILE A 59 4.49 -0.77 3.26
CA ILE A 59 4.94 0.28 2.36
C ILE A 59 3.98 0.43 1.18
N ASP A 60 3.74 1.68 0.80
CA ASP A 60 3.09 2.04 -0.44
C ASP A 60 4.15 2.38 -1.49
N ILE A 61 4.08 1.75 -2.65
CA ILE A 61 5.06 1.89 -3.73
C ILE A 61 4.43 2.62 -4.92
N GLY A 62 5.16 3.59 -5.47
CA GLY A 62 4.78 4.32 -6.67
C GLY A 62 5.86 4.24 -7.75
N THR A 63 5.51 4.63 -8.97
CA THR A 63 6.44 4.77 -10.09
C THR A 63 6.17 6.06 -10.86
N GLN A 64 7.06 6.44 -11.78
CA GLN A 64 6.92 7.64 -12.60
C GLN A 64 5.91 7.46 -13.74
N ASP A 65 5.53 6.21 -14.04
CA ASP A 65 4.66 5.88 -15.17
C ASP A 65 3.17 6.19 -14.92
N CYS A 66 2.76 6.48 -13.68
CA CYS A 66 1.37 6.74 -13.32
C CYS A 66 1.21 7.54 -12.03
N GLU A 67 -0.04 7.93 -11.73
CA GLU A 67 -0.39 8.51 -10.43
C GLU A 67 -0.18 7.48 -9.30
N VAL A 68 0.19 7.99 -8.13
CA VAL A 68 0.46 7.17 -6.93
C VAL A 68 -0.85 6.80 -6.23
N LEU A 69 -0.86 5.65 -5.57
CA LEU A 69 -2.02 5.17 -4.80
C LEU A 69 -3.30 4.99 -5.65
N GLU A 70 -3.11 4.60 -6.91
CA GLU A 70 -4.19 4.39 -7.88
C GLU A 70 -4.09 3.00 -8.54
N GLU A 71 -5.24 2.43 -8.91
CA GLU A 71 -5.29 1.06 -9.48
C GLU A 71 -4.47 0.93 -10.77
N VAL A 72 -4.27 2.03 -11.50
CA VAL A 72 -3.45 2.07 -12.72
C VAL A 72 -2.01 1.60 -12.50
N PHE A 73 -1.51 1.64 -11.26
CA PHE A 73 -0.20 1.08 -10.90
C PHE A 73 -0.06 -0.38 -11.33
N GLU A 74 -1.14 -1.16 -11.35
CA GLU A 74 -1.15 -2.57 -11.78
C GLU A 74 -0.64 -2.78 -13.21
N LYS A 75 -0.70 -1.75 -14.06
CA LYS A 75 -0.32 -1.81 -15.48
C LYS A 75 1.14 -1.48 -15.72
N THR A 76 1.88 -1.13 -14.66
CA THR A 76 3.26 -0.65 -14.75
C THR A 76 4.27 -1.80 -14.73
N ALA A 77 5.47 -1.54 -15.26
CA ALA A 77 6.59 -2.48 -15.13
C ALA A 77 6.98 -2.71 -13.66
N ALA A 78 6.82 -1.69 -12.81
CA ALA A 78 7.07 -1.77 -11.38
C ALA A 78 6.15 -2.79 -10.69
N PHE A 79 4.84 -2.74 -10.94
CA PHE A 79 3.92 -3.70 -10.36
C PHE A 79 4.20 -5.13 -10.82
N LYS A 80 4.44 -5.32 -12.13
CA LYS A 80 4.81 -6.63 -12.67
C LYS A 80 6.05 -7.19 -11.98
N TRP A 81 7.10 -6.37 -11.83
CA TRP A 81 8.33 -6.78 -11.16
C TRP A 81 8.09 -7.16 -9.70
N LEU A 82 7.27 -6.39 -8.97
CA LEU A 82 6.94 -6.68 -7.57
C LEU A 82 6.19 -8.01 -7.42
N GLN A 83 5.23 -8.30 -8.31
CA GLN A 83 4.50 -9.58 -8.31
C GLN A 83 5.43 -10.79 -8.47
N GLU A 84 6.53 -10.64 -9.21
CA GLU A 84 7.49 -11.72 -9.48
C GLU A 84 8.61 -11.82 -8.42
N ASN A 85 8.93 -10.71 -7.74
CA ASN A 85 10.16 -10.61 -6.95
C ASN A 85 9.99 -10.17 -5.49
N ALA A 86 8.88 -9.53 -5.11
CA ALA A 86 8.73 -8.95 -3.77
C ALA A 86 8.82 -9.99 -2.65
N GLU A 87 8.33 -11.21 -2.90
CA GLU A 87 8.38 -12.33 -1.95
C GLU A 87 9.82 -12.72 -1.59
N ASN A 88 10.77 -12.60 -2.52
CA ASN A 88 12.20 -12.84 -2.26
C ASN A 88 12.81 -11.83 -1.26
N PHE A 89 12.09 -10.75 -0.98
CA PHE A 89 12.45 -9.74 0.02
C PHE A 89 11.53 -9.78 1.25
N GLY A 90 10.68 -10.80 1.37
CA GLY A 90 9.71 -10.96 2.45
C GLY A 90 8.47 -10.07 2.33
N PHE A 91 8.23 -9.44 1.19
CA PHE A 91 7.06 -8.60 0.96
C PHE A 91 5.96 -9.36 0.20
N SER A 92 4.71 -9.13 0.60
CA SER A 92 3.53 -9.64 -0.10
C SER A 92 2.48 -8.55 -0.24
N MET A 93 1.70 -8.57 -1.30
CA MET A 93 0.59 -7.64 -1.50
C MET A 93 -0.56 -8.02 -0.55
N SER A 94 -0.98 -7.10 0.32
CA SER A 94 -1.98 -7.40 1.35
C SER A 94 -3.43 -7.36 0.85
N TYR A 95 -3.71 -6.54 -0.17
CA TYR A 95 -5.08 -6.25 -0.61
C TYR A 95 -5.27 -6.51 -2.11
N PRO A 96 -5.22 -7.78 -2.58
CA PRO A 96 -5.69 -8.16 -3.92
C PRO A 96 -7.20 -7.96 -4.09
N ARG A 97 -7.72 -8.05 -5.33
CA ARG A 97 -9.16 -7.85 -5.63
C ARG A 97 -10.11 -8.78 -4.87
N ASP A 98 -9.66 -9.96 -4.51
CA ASP A 98 -10.39 -11.01 -3.79
C ASP A 98 -9.98 -11.13 -2.31
N ASN A 99 -9.34 -10.09 -1.76
CA ASN A 99 -8.96 -10.08 -0.35
C ASN A 99 -10.19 -10.20 0.57
N THR A 100 -10.03 -10.93 1.68
CA THR A 100 -11.08 -11.12 2.69
C THR A 100 -11.08 -10.04 3.77
N ALA A 101 -10.15 -9.08 3.71
CA ALA A 101 -9.99 -8.03 4.72
C ALA A 101 -11.02 -6.91 4.59
N GLY A 102 -11.73 -6.84 3.45
CA GLY A 102 -12.77 -5.83 3.20
C GLY A 102 -12.23 -4.48 2.72
N PHE A 103 -10.93 -4.41 2.43
CA PHE A 103 -10.31 -3.24 1.79
C PHE A 103 -10.51 -3.28 0.28
N ALA A 104 -10.53 -2.10 -0.33
CA ALA A 104 -10.43 -1.96 -1.78
C ALA A 104 -9.14 -2.60 -2.31
N TYR A 105 -9.08 -2.81 -3.62
CA TYR A 105 -7.86 -3.30 -4.26
C TYR A 105 -6.76 -2.23 -4.19
N GLU A 106 -5.60 -2.58 -3.63
CA GLU A 106 -4.48 -1.66 -3.44
C GLU A 106 -3.18 -2.26 -4.03
N PRO A 107 -2.95 -2.18 -5.35
CA PRO A 107 -1.76 -2.76 -6.00
C PRO A 107 -0.43 -2.15 -5.52
N TRP A 108 -0.48 -0.98 -4.91
CA TRP A 108 0.68 -0.28 -4.37
C TRP A 108 1.06 -0.72 -2.95
N HIS A 109 0.20 -1.44 -2.22
CA HIS A 109 0.38 -1.74 -0.79
C HIS A 109 1.03 -3.11 -0.56
N TRP A 110 2.26 -3.10 -0.03
CA TRP A 110 3.07 -4.29 0.20
C TRP A 110 3.51 -4.35 1.66
N CYS A 111 3.28 -5.51 2.31
CA CYS A 111 3.59 -5.71 3.72
C CYS A 111 4.67 -6.78 3.89
N PHE A 112 5.68 -6.45 4.69
CA PHE A 112 6.71 -7.39 5.10
C PHE A 112 6.11 -8.43 6.06
N LYS A 113 6.14 -9.70 5.66
CA LYS A 113 5.79 -10.84 6.49
C LYS A 113 7.06 -11.61 6.78
N SER A 114 7.41 -11.73 8.07
CA SER A 114 8.48 -12.64 8.45
C SER A 114 8.07 -14.04 8.02
N THR A 115 8.89 -14.68 7.19
CA THR A 115 8.90 -16.14 7.12
C THR A 115 9.40 -16.64 8.47
N GLU A 116 8.60 -17.45 9.16
CA GLU A 116 9.07 -18.26 10.30
C GLU A 116 10.06 -19.33 9.82
#